data_AF-A0A1M5KRG6-F1
#
_entry.id   AF-A0A1M5KRG6-F1
#
_cell.length_a   1.000
_cell.length_b   1.000
_cell.length_c   1.000
_cell.angle_alpha   90.00
_cell.angle_beta   90.00
_cell.angle_gamma   90.00
#
_symmetry.space_group_name_H-M   'P 1'
#
loop_
_entity.id
_entity.type
_entity.pdbx_description
1 polymer ?
#
loop_
_entity_poly.entity_id
_entity_poly.type
_entity_poly.pdbx_seq_one_letter_code
_entity_poly.pdbx_strand_id
1 'polypeptide(L)'
;MVLSRFWLVIFISSIVFVVFSLFSGDSYTIDHILNGKKDDPILITEKYIDQIPAFIKDSIILAPDQVMIVDVDKSNADTTYVFKNKTVKIYSGVQKSDGLLATCKSSLVDIIIPLIAYLAFFCGLMELLIISGVSGKLAKVLSPVFVKVFPSIPKNHPSISYMTLNFAANFLGLDSAATPFGLKAMESLQELNPDKDRASDAQIMFLCLHASGLTLIATSIIGYRAAAGSTNPADVMLPCIITSFIGTIAAFIIVGIKQKINFKSASLVLGLITLIGAIIGLLLYVNQLDLIGKNYFTSNLSGLILLAIIGFTLIYAFRKEKLFAEAKTTVFDAFVVGANNGVKTGVTIFPYVLGMLAAISLFRNSGLFDIISNGLAFVFSNFGVNKQIIDALPVALLRPFSSAGSRGFLIDSMNTFGADSLTGRLSSIFQCSAESTFYVIAVYFGSVNIKDTRYALGAMLIIDLICVITAIFVATWFF
;
A
#
# COMPACT_ATOMS: atom_id res chain seq x y z
N MET A 1 15.56 -9.23 10.40
CA MET A 1 15.46 -10.55 11.06
C MET A 1 14.04 -10.91 11.49
N VAL A 2 13.27 -10.04 12.18
CA VAL A 2 11.89 -10.39 12.63
C VAL A 2 10.92 -10.61 11.46
N LEU A 3 10.99 -9.79 10.42
CA LEU A 3 10.10 -9.89 9.27
C LEU A 3 10.33 -11.16 8.43
N SER A 4 11.59 -11.62 8.27
CA SER A 4 11.85 -12.88 7.55
C SER A 4 11.27 -14.07 8.30
N ARG A 5 11.23 -14.02 9.64
CA ARG A 5 10.59 -15.05 10.47
C ARG A 5 9.07 -15.04 10.32
N PHE A 6 8.43 -13.87 10.22
CA PHE A 6 6.98 -13.78 9.97
C PHE A 6 6.59 -14.50 8.67
N TRP A 7 7.28 -14.19 7.56
CA TRP A 7 7.00 -14.82 6.27
C TRP A 7 7.31 -16.31 6.27
N LEU A 8 8.41 -16.72 6.90
CA LEU A 8 8.74 -18.13 7.06
C LEU A 8 7.66 -18.88 7.86
N VAL A 9 7.13 -18.27 8.93
CA VAL A 9 6.06 -18.85 9.74
C VAL A 9 4.78 -19.01 8.93
N ILE A 10 4.35 -18.00 8.17
CA ILE A 10 3.19 -18.10 7.28
C ILE A 10 3.40 -19.22 6.25
N PHE A 11 4.57 -19.26 5.62
CA PHE A 11 4.87 -20.25 4.59
C PHE A 11 4.85 -21.68 5.15
N ILE A 12 5.53 -21.91 6.29
CA ILE A 12 5.60 -23.21 6.94
C ILE A 12 4.22 -23.61 7.47
N SER A 13 3.49 -22.70 8.14
CA SER A 13 2.16 -23.02 8.68
C SER A 13 1.17 -23.39 7.57
N SER A 14 1.24 -22.70 6.42
CA SER A 14 0.44 -23.01 5.24
C SER A 14 0.77 -24.40 4.70
N ILE A 15 2.05 -24.74 4.56
CA ILE A 15 2.47 -26.08 4.12
C ILE A 15 2.01 -27.15 5.10
N VAL A 16 2.22 -26.94 6.40
CA VAL A 16 1.79 -27.89 7.44
C VAL A 16 0.29 -28.11 7.39
N PHE A 17 -0.50 -27.03 7.23
CA PHE A 17 -1.95 -27.11 7.13
C PHE A 17 -2.40 -27.85 5.87
N VAL A 18 -1.79 -27.58 4.72
CA VAL A 18 -2.09 -28.28 3.45
C VAL A 18 -1.76 -29.77 3.55
N VAL A 19 -0.59 -30.11 4.10
CA VAL A 19 -0.19 -31.51 4.29
C VAL A 19 -1.15 -32.21 5.24
N PHE A 20 -1.52 -31.57 6.34
CA PHE A 20 -2.51 -32.11 7.27
C PHE A 20 -3.86 -32.33 6.60
N SER A 21 -4.38 -31.34 5.86
CA SER A 21 -5.65 -31.38 5.13
C SER A 21 -5.69 -32.51 4.08
N LEU A 22 -4.57 -32.79 3.43
CA LEU A 22 -4.43 -33.91 2.49
C LEU A 22 -4.53 -35.26 3.21
N PHE A 23 -3.90 -35.39 4.39
CA PHE A 23 -3.91 -36.64 5.16
C PHE A 23 -5.18 -36.84 6.00
N SER A 24 -5.90 -35.77 6.36
CA SER A 24 -7.20 -35.84 7.03
C SER A 24 -8.35 -36.19 6.07
N GLY A 25 -8.14 -36.07 4.76
CA GLY A 25 -9.14 -36.30 3.73
C GLY A 25 -10.02 -35.09 3.41
N ASP A 26 -9.71 -33.91 3.98
CA ASP A 26 -10.43 -32.66 3.74
C ASP A 26 -10.10 -32.06 2.36
N SER A 27 -8.97 -32.45 1.74
CA SER A 27 -8.58 -32.04 0.39
C SER A 27 -8.23 -33.24 -0.48
N TYR A 28 -8.89 -33.36 -1.64
CA TYR A 28 -8.70 -34.48 -2.56
C TYR A 28 -7.38 -34.41 -3.36
N THR A 29 -6.96 -33.22 -3.76
CA THR A 29 -5.64 -33.01 -4.39
C THR A 29 -4.99 -31.73 -3.88
N ILE A 30 -3.66 -31.65 -3.97
CA ILE A 30 -2.90 -30.41 -3.77
C ILE A 30 -2.66 -29.65 -5.08
N ASP A 31 -3.13 -30.19 -6.22
CA ASP A 31 -2.85 -29.62 -7.54
C ASP A 31 -3.41 -28.20 -7.68
N HIS A 32 -4.63 -27.99 -7.17
CA HIS A 32 -5.26 -26.67 -7.14
C HIS A 32 -4.44 -25.61 -6.35
N ILE A 33 -3.66 -26.04 -5.33
CA ILE A 33 -2.79 -25.14 -4.54
C ILE A 33 -1.53 -24.76 -5.32
N LEU A 34 -1.03 -25.65 -6.18
CA LEU A 34 0.21 -25.44 -6.94
C LEU A 34 -0.03 -24.83 -8.31
N ASN A 35 -1.00 -25.36 -9.06
CA ASN A 35 -1.23 -25.09 -10.48
C ASN A 35 -2.58 -24.43 -10.78
N GLY A 36 -3.53 -24.44 -9.83
CA GLY A 36 -4.86 -23.89 -10.04
C GLY A 36 -4.81 -22.42 -10.43
N LYS A 37 -5.73 -21.96 -11.26
CA LYS A 37 -5.89 -20.53 -11.57
C LYS A 37 -7.14 -20.01 -10.89
N LYS A 38 -7.15 -18.71 -10.62
CA LYS A 38 -8.35 -18.02 -10.15
C LYS A 38 -9.54 -18.34 -11.07
N ASP A 39 -10.69 -18.58 -10.44
CA ASP A 39 -11.96 -18.93 -11.07
C ASP A 39 -12.02 -20.35 -11.70
N ASP A 40 -10.93 -21.14 -11.63
CA ASP A 40 -10.97 -22.56 -12.04
C ASP A 40 -11.87 -23.38 -11.07
N PRO A 41 -12.63 -24.36 -11.58
CA PRO A 41 -13.44 -25.24 -10.73
C PRO A 41 -12.55 -26.16 -9.88
N ILE A 42 -12.89 -26.29 -8.60
CA ILE A 42 -12.10 -27.09 -7.65
C ILE A 42 -12.56 -28.55 -7.67
N LEU A 43 -11.62 -29.47 -7.91
CA LEU A 43 -11.89 -30.92 -7.88
C LEU A 43 -12.02 -31.42 -6.45
N ILE A 44 -13.21 -31.86 -6.06
CA ILE A 44 -13.49 -32.36 -4.71
C ILE A 44 -13.34 -33.87 -4.62
N THR A 45 -13.67 -34.62 -5.67
CA THR A 45 -13.49 -36.08 -5.66
C THR A 45 -13.53 -36.66 -7.08
N GLU A 46 -13.00 -37.87 -7.23
CA GLU A 46 -13.11 -38.67 -8.44
C GLU A 46 -13.67 -40.04 -8.09
N LYS A 47 -14.72 -40.47 -8.79
CA LYS A 47 -15.37 -41.77 -8.56
C LYS A 47 -15.55 -42.52 -9.86
N TYR A 48 -15.60 -43.85 -9.79
CA TYR A 48 -16.01 -44.63 -10.95
C TYR A 48 -17.49 -44.39 -11.25
N ILE A 49 -17.88 -44.51 -12.52
CA ILE A 49 -19.26 -44.22 -12.96
C ILE A 49 -20.31 -45.06 -12.21
N ASP A 50 -19.95 -46.25 -11.76
CA ASP A 50 -20.85 -47.16 -11.03
C ASP A 50 -21.01 -46.80 -9.54
N GLN A 51 -20.21 -45.87 -9.03
CA GLN A 51 -20.25 -45.38 -7.65
C GLN A 51 -21.05 -44.08 -7.52
N ILE A 52 -21.66 -43.61 -8.62
CA ILE A 52 -22.44 -42.37 -8.68
C ILE A 52 -23.94 -42.72 -8.79
N PRO A 53 -24.85 -41.92 -8.19
CA PRO A 53 -26.29 -42.16 -8.29
C PRO A 53 -26.78 -42.35 -9.73
N ALA A 54 -27.70 -43.29 -9.94
CA ALA A 54 -28.18 -43.67 -11.28
C ALA A 54 -28.69 -42.47 -12.09
N PHE A 55 -29.42 -41.55 -11.45
CA PHE A 55 -29.89 -40.31 -12.08
C PHE A 55 -28.76 -39.46 -12.69
N ILE A 56 -27.62 -39.33 -12.00
CA ILE A 56 -26.47 -38.56 -12.49
C ILE A 56 -25.75 -39.33 -13.60
N LYS A 57 -25.60 -40.64 -13.44
CA LYS A 57 -25.01 -41.52 -14.45
C LYS A 57 -25.77 -41.44 -15.77
N ASP A 58 -27.09 -41.59 -15.73
CA ASP A 58 -27.95 -41.56 -16.92
C ASP A 58 -27.89 -40.17 -17.59
N SER A 59 -27.95 -39.10 -16.80
CA SER A 59 -27.88 -37.72 -17.30
C SER A 59 -26.54 -37.39 -17.96
N ILE A 60 -25.41 -37.84 -17.40
CA ILE A 60 -24.09 -37.64 -17.99
C ILE A 60 -23.95 -38.40 -19.31
N ILE A 61 -24.47 -39.63 -19.39
CA ILE A 61 -24.42 -40.44 -20.61
C ILE A 61 -25.26 -39.82 -21.73
N LEU A 62 -26.38 -39.17 -21.38
CA LEU A 62 -27.28 -38.50 -22.31
C LEU A 62 -26.79 -37.10 -22.73
N ALA A 63 -25.89 -36.48 -21.98
CA ALA A 63 -25.37 -35.14 -22.29
C ALA A 63 -24.37 -35.18 -23.47
N PRO A 64 -24.46 -34.25 -24.45
CA PRO A 64 -23.57 -34.24 -25.63
C PRO A 64 -22.09 -34.19 -25.27
N ASP A 65 -21.74 -33.45 -24.22
CA ASP A 65 -20.36 -33.22 -23.79
C ASP A 65 -19.95 -34.12 -22.60
N GLN A 66 -20.82 -35.05 -22.17
CA GLN A 66 -20.62 -35.89 -20.97
C GLN A 66 -20.36 -35.06 -19.69
N VAL A 67 -20.96 -33.88 -19.63
CA VAL A 67 -20.94 -32.96 -18.49
C VAL A 67 -22.35 -32.80 -17.96
N MET A 68 -22.50 -32.89 -16.64
CA MET A 68 -23.74 -32.54 -15.94
C MET A 68 -23.45 -31.48 -14.88
N ILE A 69 -24.28 -30.45 -14.82
CA ILE A 69 -24.22 -29.42 -13.78
C ILE A 69 -25.47 -29.56 -12.91
N VAL A 70 -25.30 -29.63 -11.60
CA VAL A 70 -26.37 -29.73 -10.61
C VAL A 70 -26.31 -28.52 -9.70
N ASP A 71 -27.49 -27.94 -9.45
CA ASP A 71 -27.78 -26.63 -8.86
C ASP A 71 -27.58 -25.46 -9.85
N VAL A 72 -28.47 -24.47 -9.80
CA VAL A 72 -28.46 -23.25 -10.64
C VAL A 72 -28.52 -22.07 -9.69
N ASP A 73 -27.48 -21.88 -8.89
CA ASP A 73 -27.36 -20.72 -8.01
C ASP A 73 -26.17 -19.87 -8.43
N LYS A 74 -26.43 -18.62 -8.81
CA LYS A 74 -25.38 -17.68 -9.22
C LYS A 74 -24.50 -17.23 -8.03
N SER A 75 -24.84 -17.61 -6.80
CA SER A 75 -24.17 -17.20 -5.56
C SER A 75 -23.40 -18.31 -4.84
N ASN A 76 -23.55 -19.58 -5.25
CA ASN A 76 -22.83 -20.74 -4.72
C ASN A 76 -22.48 -21.67 -5.89
N ALA A 77 -21.20 -21.96 -6.12
CA ALA A 77 -20.79 -22.59 -7.37
C ALA A 77 -21.34 -24.03 -7.51
N ASP A 78 -22.08 -24.24 -8.60
CA ASP A 78 -22.74 -25.47 -8.99
C ASP A 78 -21.81 -26.71 -8.91
N THR A 79 -22.39 -27.87 -8.58
CA THR A 79 -21.64 -29.13 -8.60
C THR A 79 -21.57 -29.63 -10.04
N THR A 80 -20.38 -29.62 -10.62
CA THR A 80 -20.14 -30.06 -11.99
C THR A 80 -19.55 -31.47 -12.01
N TYR A 81 -20.23 -32.38 -12.72
CA TYR A 81 -19.80 -33.74 -12.95
C TYR A 81 -19.28 -33.86 -14.37
N VAL A 82 -18.02 -34.23 -14.52
CA VAL A 82 -17.36 -34.42 -15.83
C VAL A 82 -16.90 -35.86 -15.95
N PHE A 83 -17.47 -36.62 -16.89
CA PHE A 83 -16.99 -37.98 -17.18
C PHE A 83 -15.82 -37.94 -18.14
N LYS A 84 -14.71 -38.57 -17.74
CA LYS A 84 -13.49 -38.68 -18.56
C LYS A 84 -12.72 -39.92 -18.15
N ASN A 85 -12.21 -40.68 -19.12
CA ASN A 85 -11.34 -41.85 -18.85
C ASN A 85 -11.93 -42.88 -17.85
N LYS A 86 -13.24 -43.19 -17.96
CA LYS A 86 -13.98 -44.15 -17.11
C LYS A 86 -14.23 -43.71 -15.66
N THR A 87 -13.84 -42.50 -15.30
CA THR A 87 -14.12 -41.88 -14.00
C THR A 87 -14.97 -40.63 -14.19
N VAL A 88 -15.70 -40.26 -13.16
CA VAL A 88 -16.44 -39.00 -13.08
C VAL A 88 -15.72 -38.11 -12.06
N LYS A 89 -15.25 -36.98 -12.54
CA LYS A 89 -14.66 -35.92 -11.72
C LYS A 89 -15.75 -34.99 -11.25
N ILE A 90 -15.80 -34.78 -9.94
CA ILE A 90 -16.82 -33.96 -9.28
C ILE A 90 -16.14 -32.67 -8.81
N TYR A 91 -16.56 -31.56 -9.40
CA TYR A 91 -16.10 -30.23 -9.07
C TYR A 91 -17.19 -29.47 -8.32
N SER A 92 -16.82 -28.64 -7.36
CA SER A 92 -17.71 -27.65 -6.77
C SER A 92 -16.87 -26.54 -6.14
N GLY A 93 -17.41 -25.32 -6.11
CA GLY A 93 -16.61 -24.15 -5.80
C GLY A 93 -15.74 -23.71 -6.98
N VAL A 94 -15.22 -22.49 -6.86
CA VAL A 94 -14.18 -21.95 -7.73
C VAL A 94 -13.00 -21.49 -6.91
N GLN A 95 -11.81 -21.57 -7.51
CA GLN A 95 -10.57 -21.14 -6.90
C GLN A 95 -10.60 -19.62 -6.68
N LYS A 96 -10.46 -19.17 -5.43
CA LYS A 96 -10.50 -17.74 -5.08
C LYS A 96 -9.24 -16.97 -5.51
N SER A 97 -8.12 -17.66 -5.68
CA SER A 97 -6.81 -17.09 -6.00
C SER A 97 -5.93 -18.09 -6.74
N ASP A 98 -5.05 -17.59 -7.60
CA ASP A 98 -4.05 -18.40 -8.29
C ASP A 98 -3.24 -19.27 -7.33
N GLY A 99 -2.92 -20.48 -7.76
CA GLY A 99 -1.98 -21.41 -7.13
C GLY A 99 -0.54 -20.88 -7.20
N LEU A 100 0.36 -21.55 -6.48
CA LEU A 100 1.74 -21.09 -6.27
C LEU A 100 2.48 -20.79 -7.59
N LEU A 101 2.48 -21.72 -8.54
CA LEU A 101 3.23 -21.59 -9.79
C LEU A 101 2.57 -20.59 -10.75
N ALA A 102 1.23 -20.58 -10.79
CA ALA A 102 0.47 -19.58 -11.53
C ALA A 102 0.79 -18.16 -11.02
N THR A 103 0.79 -17.98 -9.69
CA THR A 103 1.14 -16.72 -9.01
C THR A 103 2.57 -16.27 -9.32
N CYS A 104 3.54 -17.19 -9.32
CA CYS A 104 4.92 -16.86 -9.69
C CYS A 104 5.00 -16.26 -11.10
N LYS A 105 4.27 -16.84 -12.06
CA LYS A 105 4.22 -16.33 -13.44
C LYS A 105 3.51 -14.98 -13.53
N SER A 106 2.29 -14.86 -12.99
CA SER A 106 1.48 -13.64 -13.07
C SER A 106 2.14 -12.46 -12.35
N SER A 107 2.85 -12.73 -11.25
CA SER A 107 3.61 -11.70 -10.53
C SER A 107 4.63 -10.97 -11.43
N LEU A 108 5.29 -11.68 -12.35
CA LEU A 108 6.24 -11.05 -13.26
C LEU A 108 5.52 -10.40 -14.44
N VAL A 109 4.67 -11.17 -15.14
CA VAL A 109 4.10 -10.78 -16.44
C VAL A 109 3.02 -9.72 -16.28
N ASP A 110 2.11 -9.92 -15.33
CA ASP A 110 0.89 -9.13 -15.22
C ASP A 110 1.07 -7.96 -14.24
N ILE A 111 2.05 -8.03 -13.34
CA ILE A 111 2.24 -7.03 -12.29
C ILE A 111 3.54 -6.26 -12.47
N ILE A 112 4.69 -6.95 -12.46
CA ILE A 112 6.00 -6.28 -12.40
C ILE A 112 6.36 -5.59 -13.72
N ILE A 113 6.10 -6.21 -14.87
CA ILE A 113 6.38 -5.59 -16.17
C ILE A 113 5.55 -4.29 -16.36
N PRO A 114 4.21 -4.29 -16.17
CA PRO A 114 3.44 -3.05 -16.22
C PRO A 114 3.88 -2.03 -15.17
N LEU A 115 4.14 -2.47 -13.93
CA LEU A 115 4.63 -1.60 -12.87
C LEU A 115 5.94 -0.90 -13.24
N ILE A 116 6.91 -1.60 -13.85
CA ILE A 116 8.16 -1.03 -14.32
C ILE A 116 7.89 0.14 -15.29
N ALA A 117 6.94 -0.02 -16.20
CA ALA A 117 6.59 1.03 -17.15
C ALA A 117 6.02 2.27 -16.44
N TYR A 118 5.10 2.08 -15.48
CA TYR A 118 4.53 3.18 -14.70
C TYR A 118 5.57 3.86 -13.81
N LEU A 119 6.42 3.09 -13.14
CA LEU A 119 7.51 3.62 -12.32
C LEU A 119 8.52 4.41 -13.17
N ALA A 120 8.90 3.90 -14.34
CA ALA A 120 9.78 4.61 -15.27
C ALA A 120 9.18 5.97 -15.65
N PHE A 121 7.90 6.02 -16.01
CA PHE A 121 7.25 7.29 -16.36
C PHE A 121 7.25 8.28 -15.20
N PHE A 122 6.79 7.88 -14.02
CA PHE A 122 6.71 8.78 -12.87
C PHE A 122 8.09 9.18 -12.34
N CYS A 123 9.06 8.26 -12.27
CA CYS A 123 10.43 8.59 -11.88
C CYS A 123 11.10 9.55 -12.88
N GLY A 124 10.78 9.46 -14.17
CA GLY A 124 11.19 10.44 -15.16
C GLY A 124 10.68 11.86 -14.86
N LEU A 125 9.38 12.00 -14.57
CA LEU A 125 8.78 13.29 -14.18
C LEU A 125 9.39 13.84 -12.88
N MET A 126 9.64 12.94 -11.93
CA MET A 126 10.23 13.25 -10.64
C MET A 126 11.66 13.81 -10.76
N GLU A 127 12.47 13.26 -11.66
CA GLU A 127 13.81 13.79 -11.94
C GLU A 127 13.76 15.22 -12.48
N LEU A 128 12.75 15.56 -13.30
CA LEU A 128 12.54 16.92 -13.77
C LEU A 128 12.25 17.90 -12.62
N LEU A 129 11.45 17.49 -11.63
CA LEU A 129 11.15 18.31 -10.45
C LEU A 129 12.40 18.53 -9.57
N ILE A 130 13.27 17.54 -9.49
CA ILE A 130 14.54 17.63 -8.75
C ILE A 130 15.45 18.66 -9.42
N ILE A 131 15.78 18.48 -10.71
CA ILE A 131 16.75 19.32 -11.42
C ILE A 131 16.23 20.75 -11.62
N SER A 132 14.92 20.92 -11.86
CA SER A 132 14.31 22.25 -11.96
C SER A 132 14.24 23.01 -10.62
N GLY A 133 14.66 22.37 -9.51
CA GLY A 133 14.76 22.98 -8.19
C GLY A 133 13.43 23.14 -7.47
N VAL A 134 12.37 22.42 -7.88
CA VAL A 134 11.05 22.48 -7.23
C VAL A 134 11.15 22.00 -5.77
N SER A 135 11.85 20.89 -5.52
CA SER A 135 12.06 20.38 -4.16
C SER A 135 12.72 21.42 -3.25
N GLY A 136 13.77 22.10 -3.72
CA GLY A 136 14.45 23.16 -2.96
C GLY A 136 13.56 24.40 -2.72
N LYS A 137 12.70 24.76 -3.68
CA LYS A 137 11.71 25.82 -3.49
C LYS A 137 10.64 25.44 -2.48
N LEU A 138 10.14 24.22 -2.56
CA LEU A 138 9.16 23.69 -1.62
C LEU A 138 9.75 23.65 -0.20
N ALA A 139 11.00 23.18 -0.05
CA ALA A 139 11.71 23.21 1.22
C ALA A 139 11.81 24.63 1.81
N LYS A 140 12.07 25.66 0.98
CA LYS A 140 12.06 27.07 1.42
C LYS A 140 10.67 27.53 1.88
N VAL A 141 9.60 27.09 1.20
CA VAL A 141 8.21 27.40 1.59
C VAL A 141 7.83 26.70 2.91
N LEU A 142 8.32 25.48 3.13
CA LEU A 142 8.06 24.70 4.35
C LEU A 142 8.94 25.11 5.54
N SER A 143 10.12 25.70 5.30
CA SER A 143 11.09 26.08 6.33
C SER A 143 10.52 26.91 7.50
N PRO A 144 9.68 27.94 7.29
CA PRO A 144 9.07 28.71 8.38
C PRO A 144 8.23 27.87 9.34
N VAL A 145 7.62 26.78 8.86
CA VAL A 145 6.87 25.83 9.67
C VAL A 145 7.85 25.00 10.51
N PHE A 146 8.88 24.44 9.88
CA PHE A 146 9.89 23.61 10.56
C PHE A 146 10.64 24.36 11.66
N VAL A 147 11.06 25.60 11.44
CA VAL A 147 11.73 26.41 12.48
C VAL A 147 10.88 26.53 13.76
N LYS A 148 9.56 26.47 13.63
CA LYS A 148 8.64 26.59 14.77
C LYS A 148 8.25 25.25 15.37
N VAL A 149 8.14 24.21 14.54
CA VAL A 149 7.92 22.82 14.98
C VAL A 149 9.11 22.31 15.79
N PHE A 150 10.32 22.77 15.48
CA PHE A 150 11.57 22.35 16.12
C PHE A 150 12.21 23.50 16.92
N PRO A 151 11.63 23.93 18.05
CA PRO A 151 12.08 25.12 18.79
C PRO A 151 13.48 24.97 19.41
N SER A 152 13.95 23.73 19.61
CA SER A 152 15.28 23.44 20.16
C SER A 152 16.42 23.59 19.13
N ILE A 153 16.10 23.77 17.84
CA ILE A 153 17.09 23.88 16.77
C ILE A 153 17.34 25.35 16.44
N PRO A 154 18.62 25.79 16.31
CA PRO A 154 18.93 27.13 15.84
C PRO A 154 18.37 27.40 14.43
N LYS A 155 17.81 28.60 14.19
CA LYS A 155 17.08 28.94 12.95
C LYS A 155 17.88 28.72 11.66
N ASN A 156 19.21 28.84 11.72
CA ASN A 156 20.12 28.71 10.57
C ASN A 156 20.90 27.39 10.58
N HIS A 157 20.52 26.44 11.42
CA HIS A 157 21.23 25.16 11.49
C HIS A 157 20.92 24.28 10.26
N PRO A 158 21.91 23.58 9.68
CA PRO A 158 21.73 22.71 8.52
C PRO A 158 20.63 21.65 8.68
N SER A 159 20.34 21.19 9.91
CA SER A 159 19.28 20.19 10.15
C SER A 159 17.92 20.65 9.63
N ILE A 160 17.57 21.94 9.74
CA ILE A 160 16.30 22.47 9.22
C ILE A 160 16.24 22.26 7.70
N SER A 161 17.34 22.53 6.98
CA SER A 161 17.41 22.33 5.54
C SER A 161 17.32 20.85 5.15
N TYR A 162 18.02 19.95 5.83
CA TYR A 162 17.92 18.52 5.55
C TYR A 162 16.54 17.95 5.85
N MET A 163 15.92 18.34 6.97
CA MET A 163 14.54 17.94 7.29
C MET A 163 13.56 18.46 6.25
N THR A 164 13.59 19.75 5.91
CA THR A 164 12.67 20.33 4.92
C THR A 164 12.85 19.72 3.53
N LEU A 165 14.07 19.35 3.13
CA LEU A 165 14.34 18.61 1.89
C LEU A 165 13.80 17.18 1.94
N ASN A 166 13.97 16.47 3.05
CA ASN A 166 13.40 15.14 3.25
C ASN A 166 11.87 15.17 3.13
N PHE A 167 11.22 16.12 3.79
CA PHE A 167 9.76 16.30 3.71
C PHE A 167 9.30 16.73 2.32
N ALA A 168 9.99 17.68 1.68
CA ALA A 168 9.66 18.09 0.32
C ALA A 168 9.80 16.95 -0.70
N ALA A 169 10.82 16.09 -0.52
CA ALA A 169 11.01 14.91 -1.34
C ALA A 169 9.87 13.89 -1.15
N ASN A 170 9.56 13.51 0.10
CA ASN A 170 8.42 12.62 0.38
C ASN A 170 7.10 13.20 -0.11
N PHE A 171 6.86 14.50 0.10
CA PHE A 171 5.66 15.18 -0.36
C PHE A 171 5.44 15.04 -1.87
N LEU A 172 6.52 15.11 -2.65
CA LEU A 172 6.46 14.95 -4.11
C LEU A 172 6.49 13.48 -4.56
N GLY A 173 6.59 12.50 -3.65
CA GLY A 173 6.73 11.08 -4.00
C GLY A 173 8.14 10.71 -4.49
N LEU A 174 9.16 11.45 -4.03
CA LEU A 174 10.58 11.24 -4.34
C LEU A 174 11.28 10.36 -3.28
N ASP A 175 10.70 9.21 -2.93
CA ASP A 175 11.12 8.37 -1.79
C ASP A 175 12.63 8.03 -1.79
N SER A 176 13.18 7.75 -2.98
CA SER A 176 14.60 7.42 -3.17
C SER A 176 15.52 8.60 -2.86
N ALA A 177 15.07 9.83 -3.08
CA ALA A 177 15.79 11.06 -2.75
C ALA A 177 15.56 11.49 -1.29
N ALA A 178 14.41 11.15 -0.71
CA ALA A 178 14.08 11.55 0.65
C ALA A 178 14.98 10.89 1.70
N THR A 179 15.22 9.57 1.59
CA THR A 179 15.95 8.80 2.61
C THR A 179 17.37 9.35 2.90
N PRO A 180 18.21 9.66 1.90
CA PRO A 180 19.52 10.27 2.15
C PRO A 180 19.46 11.60 2.90
N PHE A 181 18.49 12.46 2.59
CA PHE A 181 18.28 13.71 3.34
C PHE A 181 17.79 13.43 4.76
N GLY A 182 17.00 12.38 4.96
CA GLY A 182 16.51 11.97 6.26
C GLY A 182 17.63 11.50 7.19
N LEU A 183 18.55 10.68 6.68
CA LEU A 183 19.72 10.23 7.44
C LEU A 183 20.66 11.40 7.78
N LYS A 184 20.94 12.29 6.81
CA LYS A 184 21.71 13.52 7.06
C LYS A 184 21.04 14.45 8.07
N ALA A 185 19.71 14.55 8.02
CA ALA A 185 18.97 15.30 9.03
C ALA A 185 19.17 14.68 10.41
N MET A 186 19.08 13.35 10.53
CA MET A 186 19.27 12.64 11.79
C MET A 186 20.69 12.81 12.35
N GLU A 187 21.71 12.67 11.49
CA GLU A 187 23.12 12.95 11.83
C GLU A 187 23.30 14.38 12.34
N SER A 188 22.76 15.36 11.61
CA SER A 188 22.86 16.77 11.99
C SER A 188 22.07 17.10 13.27
N LEU A 189 20.92 16.45 13.51
CA LEU A 189 20.20 16.56 14.79
C LEU A 189 20.99 15.93 15.94
N GLN A 190 21.74 14.85 15.66
CA GLN A 190 22.57 14.19 16.64
C GLN A 190 23.75 15.06 17.07
N GLU A 191 24.32 15.91 16.19
CA GLU A 191 25.36 16.88 16.57
C GLU A 191 24.89 17.78 17.73
N LEU A 192 23.64 18.26 17.65
CA LEU A 192 23.00 19.11 18.65
C LEU A 192 22.52 18.36 19.90
N ASN A 193 22.47 17.03 19.86
CA ASN A 193 21.95 16.21 20.96
C ASN A 193 22.94 16.20 22.15
N PRO A 194 22.56 16.67 23.36
CA PRO A 194 23.42 16.60 24.53
C PRO A 194 23.70 15.17 25.02
N ASP A 195 22.76 14.25 24.81
CA ASP A 195 22.87 12.85 25.23
C ASP A 195 22.92 11.94 24.00
N LYS A 196 24.12 11.48 23.62
CA LYS A 196 24.32 10.75 22.37
C LYS A 196 23.69 9.35 22.35
N ASP A 197 23.40 8.76 23.52
CA ASP A 197 22.78 7.43 23.59
C ASP A 197 21.24 7.50 23.63
N ARG A 198 20.65 8.70 23.83
CA ARG A 198 19.22 8.90 24.03
C ARG A 198 18.60 9.86 23.03
N ALA A 199 17.45 9.49 22.46
CA ALA A 199 16.77 10.29 21.43
C ALA A 199 16.39 11.69 21.93
N SER A 200 16.78 12.74 21.20
CA SER A 200 16.39 14.12 21.49
C SER A 200 14.94 14.39 21.06
N ASP A 201 14.32 15.43 21.62
CA ASP A 201 12.94 15.82 21.27
C ASP A 201 12.80 16.14 19.77
N ALA A 202 13.83 16.78 19.18
CA ALA A 202 13.86 17.07 17.76
C ALA A 202 13.92 15.79 16.91
N GLN A 203 14.72 14.80 17.30
CA GLN A 203 14.79 13.52 16.59
C GLN A 203 13.46 12.77 16.64
N ILE A 204 12.80 12.75 17.81
CA ILE A 204 11.48 12.11 17.97
C ILE A 204 10.41 12.80 17.11
N MET A 205 10.34 14.13 17.15
CA MET A 205 9.39 14.90 16.35
C MET A 205 9.63 14.68 14.85
N PHE A 206 10.89 14.69 14.42
CA PHE A 206 11.24 14.44 13.01
C PHE A 206 10.79 13.06 12.54
N LEU A 207 11.05 12.00 13.33
CA LEU A 207 10.61 10.66 12.98
C LEU A 207 9.10 10.49 12.99
N CYS A 208 8.38 11.09 13.94
CA CYS A 208 6.92 10.99 14.00
C CYS A 208 6.25 11.68 12.81
N LEU A 209 6.76 12.84 12.40
CA LEU A 209 6.27 13.51 11.20
C LEU A 209 6.68 12.79 9.91
N HIS A 210 7.81 12.08 9.90
CA HIS A 210 8.22 11.26 8.76
C HIS A 210 7.34 10.00 8.66
N ALA A 211 6.98 9.42 9.81
CA ALA A 211 6.12 8.24 9.90
C ALA A 211 4.73 8.46 9.32
N SER A 212 4.19 9.68 9.41
CA SER A 212 2.86 10.01 8.89
C SER A 212 2.77 10.09 7.36
N GLY A 213 3.85 9.80 6.63
CA GLY A 213 3.81 9.46 5.20
C GLY A 213 3.23 10.56 4.30
N LEU A 214 3.44 11.84 4.63
CA LEU A 214 2.86 12.96 3.88
C LEU A 214 3.28 12.92 2.40
N THR A 215 2.34 12.49 1.55
CA THR A 215 2.59 12.22 0.13
C THR A 215 1.47 12.87 -0.69
N LEU A 216 1.83 13.82 -1.57
CA LEU A 216 0.89 14.43 -2.51
C LEU A 216 0.69 13.55 -3.74
N ILE A 217 1.79 12.98 -4.26
CA ILE A 217 1.79 12.19 -5.48
C ILE A 217 2.10 10.73 -5.14
N ALA A 218 1.05 9.93 -4.97
CA ALA A 218 1.16 8.51 -4.68
C ALA A 218 1.51 7.69 -5.93
N THR A 219 2.63 8.03 -6.60
CA THR A 219 3.05 7.48 -7.90
C THR A 219 3.05 5.94 -7.93
N SER A 220 3.62 5.32 -6.89
CA SER A 220 3.67 3.87 -6.75
C SER A 220 2.27 3.25 -6.62
N ILE A 221 1.36 3.89 -5.88
CA ILE A 221 -0.01 3.40 -5.68
C ILE A 221 -0.80 3.44 -6.98
N ILE A 222 -0.69 4.55 -7.72
CA ILE A 222 -1.28 4.70 -9.05
C ILE A 222 -0.74 3.61 -9.98
N GLY A 223 0.58 3.37 -9.95
CA GLY A 223 1.22 2.30 -10.73
C GLY A 223 0.73 0.90 -10.36
N TYR A 224 0.60 0.58 -9.07
CA TYR A 224 0.08 -0.72 -8.62
C TYR A 224 -1.37 -0.93 -9.04
N ARG A 225 -2.22 0.10 -8.91
CA ARG A 225 -3.64 0.04 -9.31
C ARG A 225 -3.79 -0.11 -10.82
N ALA A 226 -2.98 0.62 -11.59
CA ALA A 226 -2.98 0.52 -13.05
C ALA A 226 -2.52 -0.87 -13.52
N ALA A 227 -1.45 -1.42 -12.91
CA ALA A 227 -0.98 -2.78 -13.20
C ALA A 227 -2.02 -3.84 -12.83
N ALA A 228 -2.81 -3.63 -11.77
CA ALA A 228 -3.90 -4.51 -11.36
C ALA A 228 -5.23 -4.28 -12.13
N GLY A 229 -5.22 -3.48 -13.20
CA GLY A 229 -6.39 -3.30 -14.08
C GLY A 229 -7.48 -2.34 -13.55
N SER A 230 -7.14 -1.41 -12.65
CA SER A 230 -8.08 -0.39 -12.18
C SER A 230 -8.59 0.49 -13.33
N THR A 231 -9.89 0.76 -13.37
CA THR A 231 -10.52 1.64 -14.36
C THR A 231 -10.07 3.09 -14.21
N ASN A 232 -9.88 3.54 -12.97
CA ASN A 232 -9.30 4.83 -12.65
C ASN A 232 -8.23 4.70 -11.54
N PRO A 233 -6.98 4.45 -11.91
CA PRO A 233 -5.90 4.23 -10.94
C PRO A 233 -5.64 5.39 -9.98
N ALA A 234 -6.07 6.61 -10.33
CA ALA A 234 -5.84 7.81 -9.54
C ALA A 234 -6.98 8.12 -8.54
N ASP A 235 -8.11 7.42 -8.58
CA ASP A 235 -9.29 7.70 -7.75
C ASP A 235 -9.01 7.71 -6.23
N VAL A 236 -8.03 6.92 -5.77
CA VAL A 236 -7.58 6.89 -4.37
C VAL A 236 -6.71 8.08 -3.95
N MET A 237 -6.21 8.88 -4.89
CA MET A 237 -5.22 9.92 -4.61
C MET A 237 -5.75 10.97 -3.62
N LEU A 238 -6.97 11.45 -3.82
CA LEU A 238 -7.56 12.43 -2.92
C LEU A 238 -7.77 11.87 -1.49
N PRO A 239 -8.39 10.68 -1.30
CA PRO A 239 -8.39 9.98 -0.01
C PRO A 239 -7.01 9.81 0.64
N CYS A 240 -5.99 9.44 -0.14
CA CYS A 240 -4.61 9.30 0.34
C CYS A 240 -4.04 10.62 0.87
N ILE A 241 -4.23 11.71 0.12
CA ILE A 241 -3.80 13.06 0.51
C ILE A 241 -4.46 13.44 1.84
N ILE A 242 -5.79 13.32 1.94
CA ILE A 242 -6.53 13.65 3.17
C ILE A 242 -6.02 12.84 4.36
N THR A 243 -5.85 11.52 4.18
CA THR A 243 -5.41 10.62 5.24
C THR A 243 -4.00 10.96 5.73
N SER A 244 -3.05 11.20 4.81
CA SER A 244 -1.67 11.54 5.16
C SER A 244 -1.55 12.92 5.84
N PHE A 245 -2.37 13.89 5.44
CA PHE A 245 -2.45 15.18 6.13
C PHE A 245 -2.99 15.04 7.55
N ILE A 246 -4.05 14.26 7.75
CA ILE A 246 -4.60 13.98 9.09
C ILE A 246 -3.57 13.26 9.96
N GLY A 247 -2.85 12.27 9.41
CA GLY A 247 -1.75 11.60 10.10
C GLY A 247 -0.65 12.57 10.55
N THR A 248 -0.28 13.51 9.66
CA THR A 248 0.74 14.52 9.96
C THR A 248 0.28 15.51 11.05
N ILE A 249 -0.99 15.91 11.01
CA ILE A 249 -1.60 16.72 12.07
C ILE A 249 -1.62 15.96 13.40
N ALA A 250 -1.98 14.68 13.38
CA ALA A 250 -1.99 13.83 14.57
C ALA A 250 -0.58 13.69 15.17
N ALA A 251 0.43 13.42 14.34
CA ALA A 251 1.83 13.37 14.75
C ALA A 251 2.28 14.67 15.42
N PHE A 252 1.96 15.80 14.78
CA PHE A 252 2.28 17.12 15.29
C PHE A 252 1.62 17.40 16.65
N ILE A 253 0.34 17.06 16.82
CA ILE A 253 -0.41 17.28 18.06
C ILE A 253 0.09 16.36 19.18
N ILE A 254 0.23 15.05 18.93
CA ILE A 254 0.60 14.06 19.94
C ILE A 254 1.99 14.36 20.49
N VAL A 255 2.98 14.52 19.60
CA VAL A 255 4.35 14.81 20.02
C VAL A 255 4.44 16.22 20.61
N GLY A 256 3.71 17.16 20.04
CA GLY A 256 3.60 18.53 20.51
C GLY A 256 3.15 18.67 21.95
N ILE A 257 2.05 17.99 22.31
CA ILE A 257 1.53 17.94 23.68
C ILE A 257 2.56 17.29 24.60
N LYS A 258 3.18 16.18 24.17
CA LYS A 258 4.17 15.45 24.99
C LYS A 258 5.42 16.28 25.27
N GLN A 259 5.88 17.06 24.29
CA GLN A 259 7.05 17.94 24.38
C GLN A 259 6.71 19.35 24.90
N LYS A 260 5.43 19.65 25.17
CA LYS A 260 4.95 20.97 25.62
C LYS A 260 5.38 22.11 24.69
N ILE A 261 5.37 21.87 23.38
CA ILE A 261 5.74 22.88 22.39
C ILE A 261 4.71 24.01 22.40
N ASN A 262 5.19 25.26 22.43
CA ASN A 262 4.31 26.43 22.39
C ASN A 262 3.85 26.71 20.95
N PHE A 263 2.66 26.21 20.60
CA PHE A 263 2.07 26.37 19.26
C PHE A 263 1.39 27.71 19.02
N LYS A 264 1.45 28.68 19.94
CA LYS A 264 0.71 29.96 19.85
C LYS A 264 1.16 30.90 18.72
N SER A 265 2.05 30.46 17.83
CA SER A 265 2.41 31.27 16.68
C SER A 265 1.20 31.35 15.74
N ALA A 266 0.69 32.57 15.53
CA ALA A 266 -0.50 32.81 14.73
C ALA A 266 -0.45 32.14 13.34
N SER A 267 0.73 32.08 12.71
CA SER A 267 0.87 31.46 11.38
C SER A 267 0.74 29.94 11.37
N LEU A 268 1.20 29.23 12.42
CA LEU A 268 1.05 27.77 12.51
C LEU A 268 -0.41 27.40 12.78
N VAL A 269 -1.03 28.10 13.73
CA VAL A 269 -2.44 27.91 14.08
C VAL A 269 -3.32 28.22 12.88
N LEU A 270 -3.09 29.34 12.20
CA LEU A 270 -3.81 29.71 10.98
C LEU A 270 -3.62 28.65 9.89
N GLY A 271 -2.38 28.21 9.63
CA GLY A 271 -2.12 27.17 8.62
C GLY A 271 -2.83 25.85 8.91
N LEU A 272 -2.82 25.39 10.16
CA LEU A 272 -3.53 24.18 10.59
C LEU A 272 -5.05 24.35 10.48
N ILE A 273 -5.61 25.47 10.94
CA ILE A 273 -7.05 25.75 10.84
C ILE A 273 -7.49 25.81 9.37
N THR A 274 -6.72 26.47 8.51
CA THR A 274 -7.02 26.55 7.08
C THR A 274 -7.00 25.16 6.43
N LEU A 275 -6.00 24.33 6.74
CA LEU A 275 -5.90 22.97 6.21
C LEU A 275 -7.05 22.08 6.70
N ILE A 276 -7.33 22.09 8.01
CA ILE A 276 -8.43 21.33 8.61
C ILE A 276 -9.77 21.81 8.04
N GLY A 277 -9.98 23.12 7.93
CA GLY A 277 -11.17 23.71 7.33
C GLY A 277 -11.36 23.34 5.86
N ALA A 278 -10.27 23.29 5.09
CA ALA A 278 -10.32 22.84 3.69
C ALA A 278 -10.70 21.36 3.58
N ILE A 279 -10.12 20.49 4.42
CA ILE A 279 -10.47 19.06 4.45
C ILE A 279 -11.94 18.87 4.85
N ILE A 280 -12.38 19.53 5.93
CA ILE A 280 -13.77 19.43 6.40
C ILE A 280 -14.73 19.98 5.35
N GLY A 281 -14.44 21.14 4.76
CA GLY A 281 -15.27 21.74 3.72
C GLY A 281 -15.41 20.83 2.49
N LEU A 282 -14.31 20.19 2.09
CA LEU A 282 -14.33 19.19 1.02
C LEU A 282 -15.16 17.96 1.39
N LEU A 283 -14.99 17.41 2.61
CA LEU A 283 -15.78 16.26 3.08
C LEU A 283 -17.27 16.58 3.16
N LEU A 284 -17.65 17.79 3.61
CA LEU A 284 -19.03 18.25 3.66
C LEU A 284 -19.63 18.42 2.26
N TYR A 285 -18.85 18.92 1.30
CA TYR A 285 -19.27 19.00 -0.10
C TYR A 285 -19.51 17.60 -0.70
N VAL A 286 -18.55 16.68 -0.53
CA VAL A 286 -18.68 15.29 -0.99
C VAL A 286 -19.88 14.60 -0.35
N ASN A 287 -20.23 14.95 0.90
CA ASN A 287 -21.38 14.37 1.59
C ASN A 287 -22.74 14.79 1.01
N GLN A 288 -22.81 15.91 0.27
CA GLN A 288 -24.04 16.33 -0.41
C GLN A 288 -24.28 15.53 -1.70
N LEU A 289 -23.27 14.84 -2.21
CA LEU A 289 -23.35 14.04 -3.42
C LEU A 289 -23.89 12.64 -3.11
N ASP A 290 -24.67 12.09 -4.04
CA ASP A 290 -25.05 10.69 -4.05
C ASP A 290 -23.85 9.79 -4.44
N LEU A 291 -24.01 8.47 -4.39
CA LEU A 291 -22.91 7.54 -4.66
C LEU A 291 -22.31 7.71 -6.07
N ILE A 292 -23.15 8.00 -7.07
CA ILE A 292 -22.70 8.23 -8.44
C ILE A 292 -21.92 9.56 -8.51
N GLY A 293 -22.46 10.63 -7.92
CA GLY A 293 -21.83 11.94 -7.82
C GLY A 293 -20.49 11.90 -7.07
N LYS A 294 -20.40 11.15 -5.98
CA LYS A 294 -19.14 10.94 -5.23
C LYS A 294 -18.07 10.30 -6.10
N ASN A 295 -18.40 9.19 -6.77
CA ASN A 295 -17.47 8.51 -7.66
C ASN A 295 -17.03 9.39 -8.84
N TYR A 296 -17.99 10.11 -9.44
CA TYR A 296 -17.70 11.06 -10.54
C TYR A 296 -16.79 12.19 -10.09
N PHE A 297 -17.11 12.87 -8.98
CA PHE A 297 -16.32 13.98 -8.45
C PHE A 297 -14.91 13.52 -8.07
N THR A 298 -14.79 12.44 -7.31
CA THR A 298 -13.51 11.92 -6.82
C THR A 298 -12.61 11.48 -7.97
N SER A 299 -13.18 10.80 -8.96
CA SER A 299 -12.45 10.36 -10.15
C SER A 299 -11.92 11.51 -10.97
N ASN A 300 -12.77 12.49 -11.28
CA ASN A 300 -12.38 13.64 -12.10
C ASN A 300 -11.43 14.58 -11.37
N LEU A 301 -11.66 14.85 -10.08
CA LEU A 301 -10.78 15.72 -9.29
C LEU A 301 -9.39 15.08 -9.15
N SER A 302 -9.32 13.77 -8.88
CA SER A 302 -8.04 13.07 -8.79
C SER A 302 -7.31 13.05 -10.14
N GLY A 303 -8.03 12.76 -11.24
CA GLY A 303 -7.45 12.82 -12.58
C GLY A 303 -6.96 14.23 -12.97
N LEU A 304 -7.73 15.27 -12.62
CA LEU A 304 -7.37 16.66 -12.88
C LEU A 304 -6.12 17.08 -12.08
N ILE A 305 -6.04 16.71 -10.80
CA ILE A 305 -4.85 16.98 -9.98
C ILE A 305 -3.63 16.30 -10.59
N LEU A 306 -3.76 15.04 -11.03
CA LEU A 306 -2.66 14.31 -11.67
C LEU A 306 -2.21 15.01 -12.96
N LEU A 307 -3.13 15.36 -13.85
CA LEU A 307 -2.83 16.08 -15.10
C LEU A 307 -2.22 17.46 -14.83
N ALA A 308 -2.72 18.17 -13.81
CA ALA A 308 -2.18 19.47 -13.41
C ALA A 308 -0.72 19.34 -12.91
N ILE A 309 -0.40 18.29 -12.15
CA ILE A 309 0.95 18.02 -11.68
C ILE A 309 1.89 17.69 -12.84
N ILE A 310 1.45 16.83 -13.77
CA ILE A 310 2.24 16.48 -14.97
C ILE A 310 2.47 17.75 -15.82
N GLY A 311 1.41 18.49 -16.14
CA GLY A 311 1.50 19.72 -16.92
C GLY A 311 2.37 20.78 -16.24
N PHE A 312 2.20 20.98 -14.93
CA PHE A 312 3.06 21.86 -14.14
C PHE A 312 4.52 21.44 -14.22
N THR A 313 4.81 20.15 -14.04
CA THR A 313 6.18 19.60 -14.08
C THR A 313 6.85 19.90 -15.42
N LEU A 314 6.16 19.60 -16.53
CA LEU A 314 6.70 19.78 -17.88
C LEU A 314 6.88 21.27 -18.22
N ILE A 315 5.87 22.10 -17.96
CA ILE A 315 5.94 23.55 -18.22
C ILE A 315 7.03 24.20 -17.37
N TYR A 316 7.13 23.81 -16.10
CA TYR A 316 8.12 24.36 -15.19
C TYR A 316 9.54 23.92 -15.55
N ALA A 317 9.75 22.66 -15.91
CA ALA A 317 11.02 22.14 -16.42
C ALA A 317 11.46 22.90 -17.68
N PHE A 318 10.55 23.08 -18.64
CA PHE A 318 10.81 23.86 -19.86
C PHE A 318 11.20 25.31 -19.55
N ARG A 319 10.45 26.00 -18.68
CA ARG A 319 10.79 27.38 -18.25
C ARG A 319 12.13 27.49 -17.51
N LYS A 320 12.64 26.39 -16.97
CA LYS A 320 13.89 26.31 -16.20
C LYS A 320 14.99 25.55 -16.91
N GLU A 321 14.95 25.46 -18.24
CA GLU A 321 15.95 24.78 -19.07
C GLU A 321 17.40 25.18 -18.74
N LYS A 322 17.65 26.43 -18.35
CA LYS A 322 18.98 26.89 -17.88
C LYS A 322 19.56 26.02 -16.76
N LEU A 323 18.74 25.60 -15.79
CA LEU A 323 19.19 24.74 -14.68
C LEU A 323 19.60 23.34 -15.16
N PHE A 324 18.96 22.84 -16.23
CA PHE A 324 19.33 21.58 -16.85
C PHE A 324 20.68 21.71 -17.58
N ALA A 325 20.87 22.81 -18.32
CA ALA A 325 22.16 23.12 -18.95
C ALA A 325 23.30 23.27 -17.93
N GLU A 326 23.05 23.93 -16.78
CA GLU A 326 23.99 24.03 -15.67
C GLU A 326 24.33 22.65 -15.06
N ALA A 327 23.34 21.76 -14.98
CA ALA A 327 23.50 20.37 -14.59
C ALA A 327 24.09 19.48 -15.71
N LYS A 328 24.51 20.07 -16.84
CA LYS A 328 25.08 19.39 -18.02
C LYS A 328 24.17 18.30 -18.58
N THR A 329 22.87 18.54 -18.60
CA THR A 329 21.84 17.62 -19.11
C THR A 329 20.78 18.40 -19.91
N THR A 330 19.98 17.70 -20.71
CA THR A 330 18.74 18.26 -21.28
C THR A 330 17.53 17.85 -20.45
N VAL A 331 16.37 18.47 -20.70
CA VAL A 331 15.09 18.05 -20.08
C VAL A 331 14.76 16.60 -20.47
N PHE A 332 14.99 16.22 -21.72
CA PHE A 332 14.74 14.85 -22.17
C PHE A 332 15.71 13.85 -21.54
N ASP A 333 17.01 14.15 -21.52
CA ASP A 333 18.01 13.26 -20.92
C ASP A 333 17.77 13.09 -19.41
N ALA A 334 17.39 14.16 -18.72
CA ALA A 334 16.99 14.11 -17.31
C ALA A 334 15.78 13.19 -17.11
N PHE A 335 14.76 13.30 -17.96
CA PHE A 335 13.61 12.39 -17.91
C PHE A 335 14.04 10.93 -18.12
N VAL A 336 14.93 10.66 -19.09
CA VAL A 336 15.43 9.29 -19.37
C VAL A 336 16.24 8.74 -18.19
N VAL A 337 17.08 9.57 -17.56
CA VAL A 337 17.81 9.21 -16.33
C VAL A 337 16.84 8.84 -15.21
N GLY A 338 15.83 9.68 -14.97
CA GLY A 338 14.77 9.39 -14.02
C GLY A 338 14.00 8.11 -14.34
N ALA A 339 13.67 7.90 -15.61
CA ALA A 339 12.96 6.70 -16.05
C ALA A 339 13.77 5.42 -15.83
N ASN A 340 15.09 5.46 -16.07
CA ASN A 340 15.99 4.35 -15.77
C ASN A 340 16.04 4.03 -14.26
N ASN A 341 15.95 5.05 -13.40
CA ASN A 341 15.82 4.82 -11.95
C ASN A 341 14.50 4.10 -11.61
N GLY A 342 13.40 4.42 -12.30
CA GLY A 342 12.14 3.69 -12.17
C GLY A 342 12.24 2.23 -12.59
N VAL A 343 12.95 1.93 -13.69
CA VAL A 343 13.21 0.55 -14.13
C VAL A 343 14.01 -0.23 -13.08
N LYS A 344 15.13 0.35 -12.60
CA LYS A 344 15.95 -0.27 -11.54
C LYS A 344 15.13 -0.53 -10.27
N THR A 345 14.24 0.39 -9.93
CA THR A 345 13.34 0.24 -8.77
C THR A 345 12.42 -0.96 -8.95
N GLY A 346 11.77 -1.11 -10.10
CA GLY A 346 10.93 -2.28 -10.37
C GLY A 346 11.70 -3.61 -10.34
N VAL A 347 12.91 -3.65 -10.91
CA VAL A 347 13.81 -4.83 -10.84
C VAL A 347 14.19 -5.15 -9.39
N THR A 348 14.46 -4.13 -8.57
CA THR A 348 14.80 -4.31 -7.15
C THR A 348 13.62 -4.82 -6.33
N ILE A 349 12.40 -4.39 -6.66
CA ILE A 349 11.18 -4.78 -5.95
C ILE A 349 10.73 -6.21 -6.31
N PHE A 350 11.02 -6.68 -7.52
CA PHE A 350 10.54 -7.96 -8.03
C PHE A 350 10.79 -9.17 -7.11
N PRO A 351 12.01 -9.45 -6.62
CA PRO A 351 12.25 -10.63 -5.78
C PRO A 351 11.40 -10.63 -4.51
N TYR A 352 11.16 -9.46 -3.93
CA TYR A 352 10.31 -9.31 -2.75
C TYR A 352 8.85 -9.62 -3.10
N VAL A 353 8.31 -8.99 -4.14
CA VAL A 353 6.92 -9.19 -4.57
C VAL A 353 6.66 -10.64 -4.95
N LEU A 354 7.57 -11.28 -5.70
CA LEU A 354 7.49 -12.69 -6.06
C LEU A 354 7.40 -13.58 -4.82
N GLY A 355 8.34 -13.44 -3.88
CA GLY A 355 8.36 -14.27 -2.67
C GLY A 355 7.14 -14.06 -1.79
N MET A 356 6.66 -12.82 -1.66
CA MET A 356 5.49 -12.51 -0.84
C MET A 356 4.20 -13.02 -1.49
N LEU A 357 3.99 -12.81 -2.80
CA LEU A 357 2.80 -13.31 -3.49
C LEU A 357 2.77 -14.84 -3.52
N ALA A 358 3.91 -15.50 -3.70
CA ALA A 358 4.02 -16.94 -3.57
C ALA A 358 3.61 -17.45 -2.18
N ALA A 359 4.07 -16.78 -1.11
CA ALA A 359 3.70 -17.13 0.25
C ALA A 359 2.22 -16.86 0.55
N ILE A 360 1.68 -15.73 0.08
CA ILE A 360 0.28 -15.36 0.25
C ILE A 360 -0.64 -16.31 -0.53
N SER A 361 -0.26 -16.72 -1.75
CA SER A 361 -0.99 -17.71 -2.54
C SER A 361 -1.13 -19.03 -1.79
N LEU A 362 -0.03 -19.57 -1.23
CA LEU A 362 -0.11 -20.77 -0.38
C LEU A 362 -0.98 -20.54 0.85
N PHE A 363 -0.85 -19.40 1.52
CA PHE A 363 -1.61 -19.08 2.72
C PHE A 363 -3.12 -18.98 2.46
N ARG A 364 -3.53 -18.36 1.35
CA ARG A 364 -4.93 -18.29 0.91
C ARG A 364 -5.46 -19.65 0.48
N ASN A 365 -4.77 -20.32 -0.43
CA ASN A 365 -5.22 -21.60 -0.98
C ASN A 365 -5.15 -22.73 0.05
N SER A 366 -4.40 -22.56 1.16
CA SER A 366 -4.45 -23.48 2.29
C SER A 366 -5.77 -23.44 3.07
N GLY A 367 -6.57 -22.38 2.94
CA GLY A 367 -7.76 -22.15 3.77
C GLY A 367 -7.47 -21.54 5.15
N LEU A 368 -6.19 -21.46 5.57
CA LEU A 368 -5.81 -20.86 6.85
C LEU A 368 -6.16 -19.36 6.92
N PHE A 369 -6.01 -18.64 5.81
CA PHE A 369 -6.43 -17.25 5.71
C PHE A 369 -7.93 -17.08 5.92
N ASP A 370 -8.76 -17.94 5.33
CA ASP A 370 -10.22 -17.87 5.46
C ASP A 370 -10.64 -18.12 6.92
N ILE A 371 -10.01 -19.06 7.62
CA ILE A 371 -10.27 -19.31 9.05
C ILE A 371 -9.99 -18.07 9.88
N ILE A 372 -8.82 -17.43 9.66
CA ILE A 372 -8.42 -16.23 10.40
C ILE A 372 -9.34 -15.04 10.04
N SER A 373 -9.58 -14.80 8.74
CA SER A 373 -10.41 -13.70 8.28
C SER A 373 -11.86 -13.85 8.75
N ASN A 374 -12.44 -15.05 8.71
CA ASN A 374 -13.79 -15.29 9.20
C ASN A 374 -13.89 -15.15 10.73
N GLY A 375 -12.88 -15.58 11.47
CA GLY A 375 -12.80 -15.36 12.92
C GLY A 375 -12.76 -13.87 13.28
N LEU A 376 -11.93 -13.09 12.59
CA LEU A 376 -11.91 -11.64 12.74
C LEU A 376 -13.24 -11.02 12.30
N ALA A 377 -13.80 -11.46 11.17
CA ALA A 377 -15.06 -10.95 10.66
C ALA A 377 -16.22 -11.19 11.63
N PHE A 378 -16.27 -12.35 12.29
CA PHE A 378 -17.25 -12.61 13.34
C PHE A 378 -17.12 -11.63 14.51
N VAL A 379 -15.90 -11.32 14.95
CA VAL A 379 -15.69 -10.34 16.03
C VAL A 379 -16.08 -8.94 15.57
N PHE A 380 -15.62 -8.51 14.40
CA PHE A 380 -15.80 -7.16 13.89
C PHE A 380 -17.20 -6.88 13.33
N SER A 381 -17.93 -7.90 12.86
CA SER A 381 -19.34 -7.77 12.44
C SER A 381 -20.25 -7.42 13.62
N ASN A 382 -19.92 -7.87 14.84
CA ASN A 382 -20.63 -7.46 16.06
C ASN A 382 -20.46 -5.97 16.38
N PHE A 383 -19.42 -5.33 15.82
CA PHE A 383 -19.20 -3.88 15.90
C PHE A 383 -19.69 -3.14 14.64
N GLY A 384 -20.39 -3.81 13.72
CA GLY A 384 -20.92 -3.22 12.49
C GLY A 384 -19.88 -2.95 11.41
N VAL A 385 -18.69 -3.56 11.48
CA VAL A 385 -17.62 -3.36 10.49
C VAL A 385 -17.86 -4.24 9.27
N ASN A 386 -17.81 -3.65 8.07
CA ASN A 386 -17.98 -4.35 6.80
C ASN A 386 -16.84 -5.34 6.54
N LYS A 387 -17.14 -6.53 6.03
CA LYS A 387 -16.16 -7.56 5.63
C LYS A 387 -15.06 -7.01 4.71
N GLN A 388 -15.39 -6.10 3.79
CA GLN A 388 -14.40 -5.48 2.88
C GLN A 388 -13.34 -4.66 3.63
N ILE A 389 -13.66 -4.11 4.81
CA ILE A 389 -12.68 -3.43 5.68
C ILE A 389 -11.78 -4.48 6.34
N ILE A 390 -12.35 -5.57 6.84
CA ILE A 390 -11.62 -6.67 7.48
C ILE A 390 -10.62 -7.30 6.50
N ASP A 391 -11.05 -7.53 5.26
CA ASP A 391 -10.21 -8.09 4.19
C ASP A 391 -9.00 -7.17 3.84
N ALA A 392 -9.06 -5.88 4.16
CA ALA A 392 -7.96 -4.91 3.95
C ALA A 392 -7.03 -4.74 5.17
N LEU A 393 -7.45 -5.19 6.37
CA LEU A 393 -6.67 -5.06 7.61
C LEU A 393 -5.26 -5.69 7.56
N PRO A 394 -4.98 -6.79 6.84
CA PRO A 394 -3.63 -7.33 6.75
C PRO A 394 -2.61 -6.28 6.25
N VAL A 395 -3.00 -5.40 5.33
CA VAL A 395 -2.14 -4.32 4.83
C VAL A 395 -1.81 -3.32 5.95
N ALA A 396 -2.84 -2.88 6.69
CA ALA A 396 -2.70 -1.96 7.82
C ALA A 396 -1.83 -2.54 8.95
N LEU A 397 -2.03 -3.81 9.29
CA LEU A 397 -1.28 -4.48 10.36
C LEU A 397 0.20 -4.67 10.01
N LEU A 398 0.51 -4.94 8.74
CA LEU A 398 1.88 -5.13 8.30
C LEU A 398 2.63 -3.84 8.00
N ARG A 399 1.91 -2.74 7.73
CA ARG A 399 2.51 -1.46 7.34
C ARG A 399 3.60 -0.97 8.32
N PRO A 400 3.39 -0.95 9.66
CA PRO A 400 4.41 -0.50 10.61
C PRO A 400 5.68 -1.36 10.58
N PHE A 401 5.56 -2.65 10.27
CA PHE A 401 6.67 -3.61 10.27
C PHE A 401 7.41 -3.64 8.94
N SER A 402 6.68 -3.51 7.83
CA SER A 402 7.26 -3.64 6.50
C SER A 402 6.45 -2.99 5.40
N SER A 403 7.09 -2.04 4.73
CA SER A 403 6.60 -1.43 3.50
C SER A 403 6.54 -2.41 2.34
N ALA A 404 7.49 -3.35 2.22
CA ALA A 404 7.43 -4.39 1.20
C ALA A 404 6.31 -5.39 1.51
N GLY A 405 6.23 -5.83 2.77
CA GLY A 405 5.22 -6.80 3.22
C GLY A 405 3.79 -6.33 3.00
N SER A 406 3.49 -5.08 3.38
CA SER A 406 2.18 -4.47 3.15
C SER A 406 1.86 -4.35 1.66
N ARG A 407 2.85 -4.06 0.80
CA ARG A 407 2.65 -4.02 -0.67
C ARG A 407 2.25 -5.38 -1.24
N GLY A 408 2.84 -6.47 -0.74
CA GLY A 408 2.45 -7.82 -1.14
C GLY A 408 0.96 -8.09 -0.90
N PHE A 409 0.48 -7.77 0.30
CA PHE A 409 -0.94 -7.89 0.64
C PHE A 409 -1.85 -6.89 -0.10
N LEU A 410 -1.37 -5.68 -0.40
CA LEU A 410 -2.10 -4.74 -1.26
C LEU A 410 -2.33 -5.34 -2.65
N ILE A 411 -1.28 -5.88 -3.28
CA ILE A 411 -1.36 -6.47 -4.61
C ILE A 411 -2.27 -7.72 -4.58
N ASP A 412 -2.14 -8.57 -3.57
CA ASP A 412 -3.04 -9.71 -3.36
C ASP A 412 -4.51 -9.27 -3.21
N SER A 413 -4.77 -8.21 -2.45
CA SER A 413 -6.11 -7.66 -2.29
C SER A 413 -6.68 -7.20 -3.64
N MET A 414 -5.89 -6.54 -4.48
CA MET A 414 -6.35 -6.08 -5.79
C MET A 414 -6.59 -7.25 -6.75
N ASN A 415 -5.71 -8.26 -6.75
CA ASN A 415 -5.87 -9.45 -7.58
C ASN A 415 -7.08 -10.31 -7.14
N THR A 416 -7.34 -10.40 -5.84
CA THR A 416 -8.46 -11.18 -5.33
C THR A 416 -9.78 -10.44 -5.51
N PHE A 417 -9.90 -9.26 -4.89
CA PHE A 417 -11.17 -8.55 -4.75
C PHE A 417 -11.43 -7.55 -5.88
N GLY A 418 -10.43 -7.27 -6.72
CA GLY A 418 -10.45 -6.25 -7.75
C GLY A 418 -9.87 -4.92 -7.25
N ALA A 419 -9.12 -4.22 -8.11
CA ALA A 419 -8.48 -2.95 -7.76
C ALA A 419 -9.49 -1.85 -7.37
N ASP A 420 -10.68 -1.86 -7.97
CA ASP A 420 -11.73 -0.86 -7.73
C ASP A 420 -12.71 -1.26 -6.60
N SER A 421 -12.51 -2.42 -5.96
CA SER A 421 -13.26 -2.79 -4.75
C SER A 421 -12.93 -1.86 -3.58
N LEU A 422 -13.82 -1.78 -2.58
CA LEU A 422 -13.52 -1.05 -1.34
C LEU A 422 -12.27 -1.62 -0.68
N THR A 423 -12.09 -2.94 -0.66
CA THR A 423 -10.89 -3.59 -0.13
C THR A 423 -9.63 -3.14 -0.85
N GLY A 424 -9.64 -3.10 -2.20
CA GLY A 424 -8.50 -2.67 -3.01
C GLY A 424 -8.17 -1.18 -2.84
N ARG A 425 -9.19 -0.32 -2.78
CA ARG A 425 -9.05 1.13 -2.53
C ARG A 425 -8.57 1.43 -1.11
N LEU A 426 -9.15 0.79 -0.10
CA LEU A 426 -8.74 0.96 1.30
C LEU A 426 -7.31 0.45 1.53
N SER A 427 -6.96 -0.70 0.96
CA SER A 427 -5.57 -1.21 0.97
C SER A 427 -4.60 -0.21 0.35
N SER A 428 -5.02 0.45 -0.74
CA SER A 428 -4.20 1.49 -1.41
C SER A 428 -4.00 2.70 -0.49
N ILE A 429 -5.04 3.11 0.24
CA ILE A 429 -4.97 4.22 1.20
C ILE A 429 -4.08 3.87 2.39
N PHE A 430 -4.19 2.66 2.97
CA PHE A 430 -3.29 2.18 4.03
C PHE A 430 -1.82 2.18 3.59
N GLN A 431 -1.58 1.75 2.35
CA GLN A 431 -0.23 1.72 1.80
C GLN A 431 0.36 3.13 1.61
N CYS A 432 -0.49 4.13 1.42
CA CYS A 432 -0.07 5.52 1.23
C CYS A 432 0.02 6.33 2.52
N SER A 433 -0.68 5.96 3.59
CA SER A 433 -0.97 6.85 4.73
C SER A 433 0.07 6.87 5.85
N ALA A 434 1.02 5.94 5.86
CA ALA A 434 2.04 5.85 6.90
C ALA A 434 3.30 5.19 6.33
N GLU A 435 4.46 5.36 6.96
CA GLU A 435 5.71 4.65 6.66
C GLU A 435 5.92 3.44 7.57
N SER A 436 6.94 2.62 7.30
CA SER A 436 7.24 1.46 8.17
C SER A 436 7.94 1.89 9.47
N THR A 437 7.16 2.14 10.52
CA THR A 437 7.59 2.60 11.85
C THR A 437 8.82 1.87 12.40
N PHE A 438 8.83 0.54 12.45
CA PHE A 438 9.95 -0.21 13.03
C PHE A 438 11.23 -0.08 12.20
N TYR A 439 11.10 -0.06 10.87
CA TYR A 439 12.23 0.14 9.97
C TYR A 439 12.79 1.56 10.06
N VAL A 440 11.91 2.57 10.06
CA VAL A 440 12.28 3.98 10.20
C VAL A 440 13.05 4.19 11.50
N ILE A 441 12.56 3.66 12.62
CA ILE A 441 13.27 3.71 13.91
C ILE A 441 14.64 3.04 13.80
N ALA A 442 14.69 1.79 13.32
CA ALA A 442 15.94 1.03 13.26
C ALA A 442 17.01 1.70 12.38
N VAL A 443 16.61 2.21 11.22
CA VAL A 443 17.54 2.82 10.25
C VAL A 443 17.99 4.20 10.70
N TYR A 444 17.05 5.05 11.14
CA TYR A 444 17.40 6.43 11.49
C TYR A 444 18.10 6.51 12.85
N PHE A 445 17.60 5.82 13.89
CA PHE A 445 18.35 5.80 15.16
C PHE A 445 19.63 4.98 15.07
N GLY A 446 19.64 3.93 14.26
CA GLY A 446 20.84 3.14 13.99
C GLY A 446 21.94 3.96 13.32
N SER A 447 21.62 4.86 12.39
CA SER A 447 22.63 5.69 11.70
C SER A 447 23.37 6.65 12.65
N VAL A 448 22.78 6.95 13.81
CA VAL A 448 23.36 7.83 14.84
C VAL A 448 23.64 7.13 16.17
N ASN A 449 23.58 5.80 16.18
CA ASN A 449 23.87 4.93 17.33
C ASN A 449 23.05 5.23 18.61
N ILE A 450 21.78 5.66 18.46
CA ILE A 450 20.88 5.88 19.59
C ILE A 450 20.42 4.54 20.17
N LYS A 451 20.50 4.38 21.50
CA LYS A 451 20.12 3.15 22.23
C LYS A 451 18.78 3.30 22.95
N ASP A 452 18.52 4.46 23.55
CA ASP A 452 17.25 4.78 24.21
C ASP A 452 16.35 5.60 23.27
N THR A 453 15.36 4.93 22.67
CA THR A 453 14.38 5.57 21.76
C THR A 453 13.30 6.37 22.49
N ARG A 454 13.30 6.38 23.84
CA ARG A 454 12.28 6.99 24.69
C ARG A 454 10.87 6.57 24.27
N TYR A 455 9.98 7.53 24.00
CA TYR A 455 8.59 7.31 23.63
C TYR A 455 8.34 7.32 22.11
N ALA A 456 9.40 7.34 21.28
CA ALA A 456 9.27 7.45 19.83
C ALA A 456 8.43 6.31 19.23
N LEU A 457 8.74 5.06 19.58
CA LEU A 457 8.01 3.89 19.09
C LEU A 457 6.52 3.95 19.44
N GLY A 458 6.20 4.24 20.71
CA GLY A 458 4.80 4.33 21.15
C GLY A 458 4.04 5.46 20.46
N ALA A 459 4.67 6.62 20.27
CA ALA A 459 4.06 7.73 19.55
C ALA A 459 3.79 7.39 18.08
N MET A 460 4.77 6.80 17.38
CA MET A 460 4.62 6.39 15.98
C MET A 460 3.54 5.32 15.80
N LEU A 461 3.44 4.33 16.68
CA LEU A 461 2.37 3.32 16.62
C LEU A 461 0.97 3.91 16.85
N ILE A 462 0.84 4.92 17.72
CA ILE A 462 -0.44 5.64 17.90
C ILE A 462 -0.78 6.43 16.63
N ILE A 463 0.21 7.06 15.99
CA ILE A 463 0.02 7.77 14.72
C ILE A 463 -0.41 6.80 13.62
N ASP A 464 0.24 5.64 13.52
CA ASP A 464 -0.12 4.58 12.57
C ASP A 464 -1.58 4.15 12.78
N LEU A 465 -1.99 3.93 14.04
CA LEU A 465 -3.38 3.60 14.36
C LEU A 465 -4.36 4.69 13.93
N ILE A 466 -4.01 5.97 14.13
CA ILE A 466 -4.84 7.09 13.66
C ILE A 466 -4.92 7.11 12.14
N CYS A 467 -3.82 6.87 11.43
CA CYS A 467 -3.82 6.76 9.97
C CYS A 467 -4.72 5.62 9.48
N VAL A 468 -4.71 4.46 10.17
CA VAL A 468 -5.58 3.33 9.85
C VAL A 468 -7.05 3.69 10.06
N ILE A 469 -7.40 4.24 11.22
CA ILE A 469 -8.78 4.64 11.52
C ILE A 469 -9.27 5.70 10.51
N THR A 470 -8.43 6.69 10.24
CA THR A 470 -8.72 7.76 9.26
C THR A 470 -8.91 7.19 7.86
N ALA A 471 -8.04 6.29 7.42
CA ALA A 471 -8.17 5.65 6.11
C ALA A 471 -9.50 4.91 5.97
N ILE A 472 -9.96 4.20 7.00
CA ILE A 472 -11.25 3.51 7.01
C ILE A 472 -12.41 4.51 6.85
N PHE A 473 -12.40 5.60 7.64
CA PHE A 473 -13.43 6.64 7.56
C PHE A 473 -13.44 7.32 6.19
N VAL A 474 -12.28 7.74 5.70
CA VAL A 474 -12.16 8.44 4.42
C VAL A 474 -12.55 7.52 3.27
N ALA A 475 -12.08 6.26 3.25
CA ALA A 475 -12.46 5.31 2.22
C ALA A 475 -13.98 5.11 2.16
N THR A 476 -14.63 4.89 3.31
CA THR A 476 -16.09 4.70 3.40
C THR A 476 -16.88 5.98 3.08
N TRP A 477 -16.26 7.15 3.25
CA TRP A 477 -16.90 8.42 2.92
C TRP A 477 -16.97 8.66 1.40
N PHE A 478 -15.91 8.25 0.70
CA PHE A 478 -15.68 8.50 -0.73
C PHE A 478 -16.20 7.37 -1.64
N PHE A 479 -16.17 6.12 -1.18
CA PHE A 479 -16.52 4.91 -1.92
C PHE A 479 -17.59 4.13 -1.18
#